data_AF-A0A0C2UML4-F1
#
_entry.id   AF-A0A0C2UML4-F1
#
_cell.length_a   1.000
_cell.length_b   1.000
_cell.length_c   1.000
_cell.angle_alpha   90.00
_cell.angle_beta   90.00
_cell.angle_gamma   90.00
#
_symmetry.space_group_name_H-M   'P 1'
#
loop_
_entity.id
_entity.type
_entity.pdbx_description
1 polymer ?
#
loop_
_entity_poly.entity_id
_entity_poly.type
_entity_poly.pdbx_seq_one_letter_code
_entity_poly.pdbx_strand_id
1 'polypeptide(L)'
;MKAKKVNSEIVEKYLWANLTTLLAIYDKDDNLLQRFEYADSTMPISMTQNNQKYYLHYDQVGSLRAITDTNHNTIKEVLYDTFGNILSDSNEAFKIPFGFAGGLYDKDTALVRFGYRDYDAFTGKWTAKDPIGFGGWRF
;
A
#
# COMPACT_ATOMS: atom_id res chain seq x y z
N MET A 1 12.45 -11.73 -1.90
CA MET A 1 11.14 -11.92 -1.24
C MET A 1 11.27 -11.55 0.23
N LYS A 2 10.33 -10.78 0.80
CA LYS A 2 10.29 -10.43 2.24
C LYS A 2 9.06 -11.09 2.88
N ALA A 3 9.08 -11.40 4.17
CA ALA A 3 7.94 -12.02 4.85
C ALA A 3 7.47 -11.16 6.04
N LYS A 4 6.16 -11.03 6.20
CA LYS A 4 5.52 -10.49 7.41
C LYS A 4 5.26 -11.63 8.38
N LYS A 5 5.64 -11.40 9.63
CA LYS A 5 5.39 -12.34 10.73
C LYS A 5 4.50 -11.68 11.77
N VAL A 6 3.57 -12.46 12.32
CA VAL A 6 2.77 -12.10 13.50
C VAL A 6 3.04 -13.18 14.54
N ASN A 7 3.44 -12.80 15.75
CA ASN A 7 3.79 -13.75 16.82
C ASN A 7 4.80 -14.83 16.39
N SER A 8 5.79 -14.46 15.56
CA SER A 8 6.83 -15.33 14.98
C SER A 8 6.39 -16.29 13.87
N GLU A 9 5.10 -16.35 13.54
CA GLU A 9 4.58 -17.13 12.41
C GLU A 9 4.52 -16.27 11.15
N ILE A 10 4.90 -16.84 10.00
CA ILE A 10 4.77 -16.15 8.70
C ILE A 10 3.30 -16.11 8.32
N VAL A 11 2.79 -14.91 8.02
CA VAL A 11 1.41 -14.71 7.58
C VAL A 11 1.36 -14.37 6.09
N GLU A 12 2.28 -13.53 5.62
CA GLU A 12 2.32 -13.07 4.23
C GLU A 12 3.76 -13.00 3.72
N LYS A 13 3.94 -13.26 2.43
CA LYS A 13 5.20 -13.11 1.69
C LYS A 13 5.01 -12.08 0.58
N TYR A 14 5.98 -11.19 0.43
CA TYR A 14 5.95 -10.05 -0.48
C TYR A 14 7.06 -10.19 -1.53
N LEU A 15 6.67 -10.19 -2.80
CA LEU A 15 7.56 -10.17 -3.94
C LEU A 15 7.76 -8.74 -4.42
N TRP A 16 9.00 -8.26 -4.38
CA TRP A 16 9.38 -6.90 -4.71
C TRP A 16 10.26 -6.91 -5.96
N ALA A 17 10.01 -6.00 -6.91
CA ALA A 17 10.90 -5.78 -8.06
C ALA A 17 12.15 -4.99 -7.65
N ASN A 18 11.95 -4.00 -6.78
CA ASN A 18 12.97 -3.12 -6.22
C ASN A 18 12.51 -2.66 -4.82
N LEU A 19 13.15 -1.65 -4.24
CA LEU A 19 12.85 -1.20 -2.87
C LEU A 19 11.46 -0.60 -2.69
N THR A 20 10.79 -0.15 -3.75
CA THR A 20 9.53 0.60 -3.71
C THR A 20 8.41 -0.04 -4.53
N THR A 21 8.72 -1.01 -5.41
CA THR A 21 7.74 -1.63 -6.31
C THR A 21 7.36 -3.03 -5.83
N LEU A 22 6.16 -3.17 -5.27
CA LEU A 22 5.58 -4.44 -4.81
C LEU A 22 4.85 -5.14 -5.98
N LEU A 23 5.29 -6.33 -6.39
CA LEU A 23 4.71 -7.06 -7.52
C LEU A 23 3.59 -8.02 -7.10
N ALA A 24 3.73 -8.67 -5.95
CA ALA A 24 2.75 -9.66 -5.50
C ALA A 24 2.82 -9.92 -3.99
N ILE A 25 1.71 -10.39 -3.45
CA ILE A 25 1.57 -10.92 -2.09
C ILE A 25 1.14 -12.38 -2.19
N TYR A 26 1.79 -13.23 -1.40
CA TYR A 26 1.52 -14.64 -1.24
C TYR A 26 1.19 -14.94 0.22
N ASP A 27 0.45 -16.02 0.47
CA ASP A 27 0.25 -16.53 1.81
C ASP A 27 1.49 -17.27 2.33
N LYS A 28 1.40 -17.86 3.52
CA LYS A 28 2.47 -18.64 4.13
C LYS A 28 2.87 -19.89 3.31
N ASP A 29 1.93 -20.46 2.56
CA ASP A 29 2.06 -21.72 1.80
C ASP A 29 2.40 -21.48 0.31
N ASP A 30 2.79 -20.25 -0.05
CA ASP A 30 3.16 -19.82 -1.41
C ASP A 30 1.99 -19.77 -2.43
N ASN A 31 0.74 -19.71 -1.94
CA ASN A 31 -0.39 -19.40 -2.81
C ASN A 31 -0.46 -17.89 -3.10
N LEU A 32 -0.71 -17.53 -4.35
CA LEU A 32 -0.82 -16.14 -4.77
C LEU A 32 -2.11 -15.51 -4.22
N LEU A 33 -1.98 -14.47 -3.39
CA LEU A 33 -3.11 -13.70 -2.87
C LEU A 33 -3.44 -12.51 -3.78
N GLN A 34 -2.43 -11.71 -4.12
CA GLN A 34 -2.60 -10.50 -4.92
C GLN A 34 -1.42 -10.33 -5.88
N ARG A 35 -1.70 -9.91 -7.10
CA ARG A 35 -0.68 -9.50 -8.09
C ARG A 35 -0.97 -8.09 -8.57
N PHE A 36 0.05 -7.25 -8.65
CA PHE A 36 -0.05 -5.85 -9.02
C PHE A 36 0.55 -5.60 -10.39
N GLU A 37 -0.13 -4.79 -11.21
CA GLU A 37 0.30 -4.40 -12.54
C GLU A 37 0.57 -2.89 -12.57
N TYR A 38 1.70 -2.53 -13.16
CA TYR A 38 2.17 -1.14 -13.25
C TYR A 38 2.23 -0.74 -14.72
N ALA A 39 1.93 0.52 -14.99
CA ALA A 39 2.31 1.20 -16.23
C ALA A 39 3.63 1.95 -15.98
N ASP A 40 3.76 3.17 -16.50
CA ASP A 40 4.97 3.99 -16.39
C ASP A 40 5.06 4.78 -15.06
N SER A 41 4.39 4.30 -14.00
CA SER A 41 4.27 4.98 -12.71
C SER A 41 4.75 4.10 -11.55
N THR A 42 5.08 4.72 -10.42
CA THR A 42 5.48 4.02 -9.19
C THR A 42 4.32 3.34 -8.47
N MET A 43 3.07 3.65 -8.85
CA MET A 43 1.86 3.07 -8.30
C MET A 43 1.24 2.06 -9.27
N PRO A 44 0.70 0.94 -8.78
CA PRO A 44 0.05 -0.03 -9.65
C PRO A 44 -1.29 0.50 -10.15
N ILE A 45 -1.55 0.33 -11.44
CA ILE A 45 -2.81 0.76 -12.07
C ILE A 45 -3.93 -0.26 -11.87
N SER A 46 -3.57 -1.52 -11.62
CA SER A 46 -4.53 -2.58 -11.40
C SER A 46 -3.94 -3.71 -10.57
N MET A 47 -4.82 -4.58 -10.08
CA MET A 47 -4.43 -5.79 -9.39
C MET A 47 -5.33 -6.96 -9.74
N THR A 48 -4.81 -8.16 -9.59
CA THR A 48 -5.57 -9.41 -9.66
C THR A 48 -5.58 -10.09 -8.30
N GLN A 49 -6.76 -10.48 -7.82
CA GLN A 49 -6.99 -11.22 -6.59
C GLN A 49 -8.12 -12.24 -6.82
N ASN A 50 -7.95 -13.50 -6.41
CA ASN A 50 -8.95 -14.56 -6.63
C ASN A 50 -9.43 -14.66 -8.09
N ASN A 51 -8.50 -14.52 -9.06
CA ASN A 51 -8.77 -14.48 -10.50
C ASN A 51 -9.71 -13.34 -10.96
N GLN A 52 -9.97 -12.34 -10.11
CA GLN A 52 -10.70 -11.12 -10.45
C GLN A 52 -9.75 -9.95 -10.60
N LYS A 53 -10.00 -9.08 -11.58
CA LYS A 53 -9.20 -7.88 -11.83
C LYS A 53 -9.89 -6.64 -11.27
N TYR A 54 -9.10 -5.78 -10.65
CA TYR A 54 -9.54 -4.52 -10.06
C TYR A 54 -8.65 -3.38 -10.52
N TYR A 55 -9.23 -2.21 -10.74
CA TYR A 55 -8.52 -0.99 -11.11
C TYR A 55 -8.37 -0.07 -9.91
N LEU A 56 -7.17 0.50 -9.77
CA LEU A 56 -6.78 1.32 -8.62
C LEU A 56 -6.71 2.78 -9.05
N HIS A 57 -7.45 3.65 -8.35
CA HIS A 57 -7.59 5.06 -8.68
C HIS A 57 -6.96 5.91 -7.60
N TYR A 58 -6.07 6.82 -8.01
CA TYR A 58 -5.27 7.64 -7.09
C TYR A 58 -5.53 9.13 -7.30
N ASP A 59 -5.26 9.93 -6.27
CA ASP A 59 -5.16 11.37 -6.42
C ASP A 59 -3.77 11.82 -6.92
N GLN A 60 -3.60 13.13 -7.08
CA GLN A 60 -2.38 13.75 -7.61
C GLN A 60 -1.10 13.49 -6.77
N VAL A 61 -1.24 13.16 -5.49
CA VAL A 61 -0.10 12.83 -4.61
C VAL A 61 0.08 11.32 -4.46
N GLY A 62 -0.76 10.53 -5.12
CA GLY A 62 -0.68 9.08 -5.16
C GLY A 62 -1.47 8.37 -4.07
N SER A 63 -2.39 9.04 -3.37
CA SER A 63 -3.23 8.37 -2.38
C SER A 63 -4.32 7.56 -3.08
N LEU A 64 -4.48 6.29 -2.71
CA LEU A 64 -5.52 5.42 -3.26
C LEU A 64 -6.91 5.89 -2.81
N ARG A 65 -7.72 6.42 -3.73
CA ARG A 65 -9.06 6.98 -3.45
C ARG A 65 -10.18 6.00 -3.72
N ALA A 66 -10.06 5.18 -4.76
CA ALA A 66 -11.10 4.22 -5.13
C ALA A 66 -10.53 2.96 -5.78
N ILE A 67 -11.31 1.89 -5.70
CA ILE A 67 -11.08 0.62 -6.39
C ILE A 67 -12.36 0.25 -7.13
N THR A 68 -12.24 -0.09 -8.41
CA THR A 68 -13.38 -0.56 -9.23
C THR A 68 -13.13 -1.95 -9.80
N ASP A 69 -14.20 -2.71 -10.04
CA ASP A 69 -14.12 -3.96 -10.78
C ASP A 69 -14.06 -3.74 -12.31
N THR A 70 -14.06 -4.82 -13.08
CA THR A 70 -14.07 -4.78 -14.55
C THR A 70 -15.38 -4.28 -15.16
N ASN A 71 -16.45 -4.22 -14.39
CA ASN A 71 -17.76 -3.71 -14.79
C ASN A 71 -17.95 -2.24 -14.37
N HIS A 72 -16.89 -1.59 -13.87
CA HIS A 72 -16.90 -0.22 -13.35
C HIS A 72 -17.74 -0.01 -12.08
N ASN A 73 -18.05 -1.08 -11.35
CA ASN A 73 -18.65 -0.95 -10.02
C ASN A 73 -17.58 -0.56 -9.02
N THR A 74 -17.89 0.40 -8.15
CA THR A 74 -17.05 0.76 -7.01
C THR A 74 -17.04 -0.35 -5.96
N ILE A 75 -15.86 -0.88 -5.67
CA ILE A 75 -15.63 -1.95 -4.68
C ILE A 75 -15.21 -1.38 -3.34
N LYS A 76 -14.46 -0.27 -3.35
CA LYS A 76 -13.93 0.41 -2.18
C LYS A 76 -13.65 1.87 -2.50
N GLU A 77 -13.95 2.75 -1.56
CA GLU A 77 -13.56 4.16 -1.56
C GLU A 77 -12.94 4.50 -0.21
N VAL A 78 -11.86 5.28 -0.25
CA VAL A 78 -11.15 5.72 0.95
C VAL A 78 -10.96 7.22 0.93
N LEU A 79 -11.44 7.87 1.98
CA LEU A 79 -11.23 9.29 2.22
C LEU A 79 -10.17 9.45 3.29
N TYR A 80 -9.16 10.26 2.99
CA TYR A 80 -8.13 10.66 3.94
C TYR A 80 -8.23 12.14 4.27
N ASP A 81 -7.78 12.51 5.47
CA ASP A 81 -7.44 13.89 5.79
C ASP A 81 -6.11 14.32 5.14
N THR A 82 -5.64 15.53 5.44
CA THR A 82 -4.40 16.09 4.87
C THR A 82 -3.13 15.38 5.34
N PHE A 83 -3.20 14.60 6.42
CA PHE A 83 -2.08 13.87 7.00
C PHE A 83 -2.16 12.35 6.75
N GLY A 84 -3.16 11.89 6.00
CA GLY A 84 -3.31 10.47 5.67
C GLY A 84 -4.11 9.65 6.69
N ASN A 85 -4.78 10.27 7.65
CA ASN A 85 -5.73 9.55 8.50
C ASN A 85 -6.97 9.20 7.70
N ILE A 86 -7.42 7.95 7.80
CA ILE A 86 -8.63 7.48 7.13
C ILE A 86 -9.85 8.11 7.83
N LEU A 87 -10.56 8.97 7.13
CA LEU A 87 -11.83 9.57 7.55
C LEU A 87 -13.01 8.64 7.27
N SER A 88 -12.95 7.89 6.16
CA SER A 88 -13.93 6.86 5.82
C SER A 88 -13.34 5.80 4.91
N ASP A 89 -13.76 4.55 5.11
CA ASP A 89 -13.46 3.41 4.24
C ASP A 89 -14.76 2.65 3.97
N SER A 90 -15.23 2.63 2.72
CA SER A 90 -16.52 2.02 2.38
C SER A 90 -16.51 0.49 2.42
N ASN A 91 -15.33 -0.15 2.44
CA ASN A 91 -15.20 -1.60 2.44
C ASN A 91 -13.89 -2.05 3.10
N GLU A 92 -13.84 -2.02 4.43
CA GLU A 92 -12.67 -2.44 5.20
C GLU A 92 -12.31 -3.94 5.03
N ALA A 93 -13.27 -4.78 4.64
CA ALA A 93 -13.04 -6.20 4.40
C ALA A 93 -12.15 -6.42 3.17
N PHE A 94 -12.22 -5.53 2.18
CA PHE A 94 -11.37 -5.56 1.01
C PHE A 94 -9.97 -5.01 1.35
N LYS A 95 -9.00 -5.92 1.52
CA LYS A 95 -7.63 -5.58 1.92
C LYS A 95 -6.78 -5.20 0.71
N ILE A 96 -6.12 -4.05 0.80
CA ILE A 96 -5.18 -3.54 -0.17
C ILE A 96 -3.99 -2.92 0.59
N PRO A 97 -2.73 -3.19 0.20
CA PRO A 97 -1.59 -2.65 0.92
C PRO A 97 -1.33 -1.18 0.56
N PHE A 98 -1.80 -0.66 -0.58
CA PHE A 98 -1.56 0.71 -1.00
C PHE A 98 -2.55 1.68 -0.34
N GLY A 99 -2.04 2.76 0.25
CA GLY A 99 -2.83 3.75 0.96
C GLY A 99 -2.46 5.18 0.59
N PHE A 100 -2.21 6.01 1.60
CA PHE A 100 -1.91 7.43 1.46
C PHE A 100 -0.56 7.69 0.75
N ALA A 101 -0.55 8.66 -0.17
CA ALA A 101 0.62 9.13 -0.93
C ALA A 101 1.48 8.03 -1.58
N GLY A 102 0.87 6.90 -1.96
CA GLY A 102 1.56 5.75 -2.57
C GLY A 102 2.30 4.85 -1.58
N GLY A 103 2.18 5.11 -0.27
CA GLY A 103 2.80 4.29 0.75
C GLY A 103 2.03 2.99 1.02
N LEU A 104 2.73 2.02 1.62
CA LEU A 104 2.12 0.75 2.01
C LEU A 104 1.54 0.83 3.43
N TYR A 105 0.22 0.84 3.56
CA TYR A 105 -0.46 0.88 4.83
C TYR A 105 -0.48 -0.50 5.50
N ASP A 106 0.05 -0.59 6.72
CA ASP A 106 -0.08 -1.77 7.57
C ASP A 106 -1.11 -1.52 8.68
N LYS A 107 -2.30 -2.11 8.51
CA LYS A 107 -3.42 -2.00 9.46
C LYS A 107 -3.09 -2.45 10.88
N ASP A 108 -2.14 -3.36 11.07
CA ASP A 108 -1.85 -3.91 12.40
C ASP A 108 -1.02 -2.92 13.23
N THR A 109 -0.35 -1.98 12.56
CA THR A 109 0.47 -0.92 13.19
C THR A 109 -0.08 0.49 12.98
N ALA A 110 -1.06 0.65 12.08
CA ALA A 110 -1.54 1.92 11.55
C ALA A 110 -0.46 2.81 10.90
N LEU A 111 0.69 2.23 10.52
CA LEU A 111 1.78 2.95 9.87
C LEU A 111 1.70 2.81 8.36
N VAL A 112 2.18 3.86 7.67
CA VAL A 112 2.36 3.86 6.22
C VAL A 112 3.85 3.71 5.91
N ARG A 113 4.24 2.61 5.28
CA ARG A 113 5.63 2.34 4.90
C ARG A 113 5.98 2.96 3.57
N PHE A 114 7.02 3.78 3.57
CA PHE A 114 7.64 4.42 2.41
C PHE A 114 9.10 3.95 2.29
N GLY A 115 9.31 2.81 1.61
CA GLY A 115 10.65 2.25 1.40
C GLY A 115 11.40 1.97 2.71
N TYR A 116 12.23 2.93 3.14
CA TYR A 116 13.07 2.85 4.34
C TYR A 116 12.48 3.49 5.59
N ARG A 117 11.40 4.28 5.48
CA ARG A 117 10.78 4.95 6.63
C ARG A 117 9.31 4.60 6.76
N ASP A 118 8.87 4.49 8.00
CA ASP A 118 7.46 4.38 8.33
C ASP A 118 6.94 5.77 8.74
N TYR A 119 5.78 6.15 8.23
CA TYR A 119 5.08 7.40 8.51
C TYR A 119 3.88 7.11 9.40
N ASP A 120 3.71 7.91 10.44
CA ASP A 120 2.56 7.89 11.34
C ASP A 120 1.62 9.04 10.97
N ALA A 121 0.45 8.69 10.43
CA ALA A 121 -0.58 9.63 10.02
C ALA A 121 -1.23 10.35 11.21
N PHE A 122 -1.29 9.70 12.38
CA PHE A 122 -1.92 10.29 13.57
C PHE A 122 -1.10 11.47 14.10
N THR A 123 0.23 11.32 14.13
CA THR A 123 1.14 12.40 14.53
C THR A 123 1.61 13.28 13.37
N GLY A 124 1.33 12.88 12.12
CA GLY A 124 1.77 13.54 10.90
C GLY A 124 3.29 13.51 10.70
N LYS A 125 3.99 12.51 11.25
CA LYS A 125 5.46 12.50 11.36
C LYS A 125 6.08 11.19 10.85
N TRP A 126 7.32 11.30 10.41
CA TRP A 126 8.18 10.14 10.19
C TRP A 126 8.57 9.51 11.54
N THR A 127 8.41 8.19 11.67
CA THR A 127 8.76 7.44 12.88
C THR A 127 10.27 7.23 13.06
N ALA A 128 11.07 7.52 12.02
CA ALA A 128 12.52 7.45 12.04
C ALA A 128 13.16 8.68 11.39
N LYS A 129 14.35 9.05 11.89
CA LYS A 129 15.20 10.08 11.24
C LYS A 129 15.57 9.63 9.83
N ASP A 130 15.80 10.59 8.94
CA ASP A 130 16.20 10.32 7.57
C ASP A 130 17.52 9.51 7.52
N PRO A 131 17.58 8.34 6.85
CA PRO A 131 18.80 7.56 6.70
C PRO A 131 19.97 8.33 6.04
N ILE A 132 19.68 9.35 5.22
CA ILE A 132 20.72 10.21 4.61
C ILE A 132 21.01 11.49 5.43
N GLY A 133 20.40 11.64 6.61
CA GLY A 133 20.62 12.77 7.51
C GLY A 133 20.29 14.11 6.86
N PHE A 134 21.19 15.09 6.98
CA PHE A 134 21.04 16.42 6.36
C PHE A 134 21.36 16.46 4.86
N GLY A 135 21.68 15.33 4.23
CA GLY A 135 22.03 15.26 2.80
C GLY A 135 20.84 15.34 1.83
N GLY A 136 19.59 15.28 2.34
CA GLY A 136 18.37 15.27 1.53
C GLY A 136 17.83 16.64 1.11
N TRP A 137 18.45 17.74 1.55
CA TRP A 137 18.02 19.10 1.22
C TRP A 137 18.69 19.60 -0.05
N ARG A 138 18.07 19.35 -1.19
CA ARG A 138 18.24 20.20 -2.38
C ARG A 138 16.85 20.54 -2.90
N PHE A 139 16.51 21.83 -2.79
CA PHE A 139 15.37 22.44 -3.48
C PHE A 139 15.56 22.35 -5.00
#